data_AF-A0AAV5WIC0-F1
#
_entry.id   AF-A0AAV5WIC0-F1
#
_cell.length_a   1.000
_cell.length_b   1.000
_cell.length_c   1.000
_cell.angle_alpha   90.00
_cell.angle_beta   90.00
_cell.angle_gamma   90.00
#
_symmetry.space_group_name_H-M   'P 1'
#
loop_
_entity.id
_entity.type
_entity.pdbx_description
1 polymer ?
#
loop_
_entity_poly.entity_id
_entity_poly.type
_entity_poly.pdbx_seq_one_letter_code
_entity_poly.pdbx_strand_id
1 'polypeptide(L)'
;WLASRPENFAESPRRLFSRPLRSRRPSLPVSRSVSKVTGGAASKLSKIRVVRKNIARVLTVINQTQKQELRKFYKGKKYLPTDLRHKKTRAMRRALTTHEASLKSAKQLARARKFAPRKFAVKA
;
A
#
# COMPACT_ATOMS: atom_id res chain seq x y z
N TRP A 1 -24.64 1.24 14.04
CA TRP A 1 -24.06 1.23 12.67
C TRP A 1 -22.92 2.22 12.47
N LEU A 2 -22.85 3.34 13.21
CA LEU A 2 -21.76 4.31 13.11
C LEU A 2 -20.42 3.80 13.66
N ALA A 3 -20.42 3.07 14.79
CA ALA A 3 -19.21 2.59 15.47
C ALA A 3 -18.37 1.51 14.73
N SER A 4 -18.71 1.15 13.49
CA SER A 4 -17.97 0.15 12.69
C SER A 4 -17.36 0.72 11.41
N ARG A 5 -17.41 2.05 11.22
CA ARG A 5 -16.74 2.72 10.12
C ARG A 5 -15.21 2.65 10.28
N PRO A 6 -14.45 2.43 9.20
CA PRO A 6 -13.00 2.37 9.24
C PRO A 6 -12.36 3.66 9.78
N GLU A 7 -13.01 4.80 9.57
CA GLU A 7 -12.59 6.13 10.05
C GLU A 7 -12.48 6.18 11.58
N ASN A 8 -13.45 5.63 12.30
CA ASN A 8 -13.45 5.60 13.77
C ASN A 8 -12.31 4.76 14.37
N PHE A 9 -11.66 3.93 13.55
CA PHE A 9 -10.52 3.11 13.96
C PHE A 9 -9.17 3.73 13.56
N ALA A 10 -9.14 4.79 12.76
CA ALA A 10 -7.90 5.42 12.31
C ALA A 10 -7.25 6.29 13.40
N GLU A 11 -8.04 6.84 14.33
CA GLU A 11 -7.58 7.77 15.36
C GLU A 11 -7.24 7.12 16.71
N SER A 12 -7.59 5.84 16.92
CA SER A 12 -7.36 5.20 18.22
C SER A 12 -5.92 4.65 18.35
N PRO A 13 -5.29 4.71 19.54
CA PRO A 13 -3.95 4.17 19.74
C PRO A 13 -3.86 2.67 19.46
N ARG A 14 -2.77 2.22 18.82
CA ARG A 14 -2.51 0.83 18.40
C ARG A 14 -2.78 -0.24 19.47
N ARG A 15 -2.54 0.09 20.74
CA ARG A 15 -2.78 -0.80 21.89
C ARG A 15 -4.25 -1.17 22.06
N LEU A 16 -5.18 -0.31 21.62
CA LEU A 16 -6.61 -0.55 21.68
C LEU A 16 -7.09 -1.53 20.61
N PHE A 17 -6.32 -1.76 19.54
CA PHE A 17 -6.67 -2.72 18.47
C PHE A 17 -6.10 -4.11 18.67
N SER A 18 -4.90 -4.22 19.25
CA SER A 18 -4.23 -5.50 19.46
C SER A 18 -4.90 -6.36 20.53
N ARG A 19 -5.40 -5.74 21.62
CA ARG A 19 -6.11 -6.43 22.72
C ARG A 19 -7.41 -7.13 22.26
N PRO A 20 -8.35 -6.47 21.56
CA PRO A 20 -9.58 -7.11 21.07
C PRO A 20 -9.32 -8.14 19.95
N LEU A 21 -8.23 -8.05 19.18
CA LEU A 21 -7.88 -9.08 18.21
C LEU A 21 -7.34 -10.35 18.89
N ARG A 22 -6.52 -10.21 19.93
CA ARG A 22 -5.98 -11.34 20.69
C ARG A 22 -7.06 -12.10 21.46
N SER A 23 -8.05 -11.39 22.03
CA SER A 23 -9.20 -12.03 22.68
C SER A 23 -10.20 -12.65 21.69
N ARG A 24 -10.29 -12.13 20.46
CA ARG A 24 -11.18 -12.63 19.39
C ARG A 24 -10.59 -13.75 18.53
N ARG A 25 -9.26 -13.92 18.51
CA ARG A 25 -8.57 -14.97 17.73
C ARG A 25 -8.86 -16.40 18.22
N PRO A 26 -8.80 -16.73 19.52
CA PRO A 26 -9.10 -18.10 19.97
C PRO A 26 -10.61 -18.39 20.05
N SER A 27 -11.46 -17.37 20.19
CA SER A 27 -12.89 -17.54 20.51
C SER A 27 -13.85 -17.54 19.31
N LEU A 28 -13.44 -17.13 18.11
CA LEU A 28 -14.37 -16.88 16.98
C LEU A 28 -14.28 -17.81 15.75
N PRO A 29 -13.10 -18.26 15.27
CA PRO A 29 -13.05 -19.14 14.11
C PRO A 29 -13.33 -20.60 14.48
N VAL A 30 -12.84 -21.07 15.63
CA VAL A 30 -12.96 -22.47 16.06
C VAL A 30 -14.40 -22.79 16.49
N SER A 31 -14.95 -22.04 17.43
CA SER A 31 -16.31 -22.26 17.96
C SER A 31 -17.42 -22.19 16.89
N ARG A 32 -17.27 -21.29 15.92
CA ARG A 32 -18.33 -20.99 14.94
C ARG A 32 -18.23 -21.83 13.66
N SER A 33 -17.03 -22.27 13.29
CA SER A 33 -16.86 -23.25 12.21
C SER A 33 -17.39 -24.61 12.63
N VAL A 34 -17.17 -25.01 13.89
CA VAL A 34 -17.82 -26.18 14.50
C VAL A 34 -19.35 -26.05 14.39
N SER A 35 -19.92 -24.91 14.78
CA SER A 35 -21.37 -24.70 14.67
C SER A 35 -21.92 -24.69 13.23
N LYS A 36 -21.09 -24.40 12.23
CA LYS A 36 -21.47 -24.50 10.81
C LYS A 36 -21.54 -25.95 10.37
N VAL A 37 -20.58 -26.77 10.79
CA VAL A 37 -20.48 -28.20 10.45
C VAL A 37 -21.59 -29.00 11.15
N THR A 38 -21.95 -28.64 12.39
CA THR A 38 -22.98 -29.33 13.18
C THR A 38 -24.40 -28.82 12.95
N GLY A 39 -24.67 -28.06 11.87
CA GLY A 39 -26.03 -27.59 11.56
C GLY A 39 -26.61 -26.57 12.56
N GLY A 40 -25.79 -25.67 13.11
CA GLY A 40 -26.21 -24.71 14.12
C GLY A 40 -27.21 -23.64 13.63
N ALA A 41 -27.88 -22.98 14.58
CA ALA A 41 -28.95 -22.00 14.32
C ALA A 41 -28.61 -20.94 13.27
N ALA A 42 -29.55 -20.66 12.36
CA ALA A 42 -29.38 -19.72 11.23
C ALA A 42 -28.93 -18.30 11.65
N SER A 43 -29.36 -17.83 12.82
CA SER A 43 -28.95 -16.55 13.40
C SER A 43 -27.46 -16.50 13.77
N LYS A 44 -26.83 -17.64 14.07
CA LYS A 44 -25.39 -17.74 14.31
C LYS A 44 -24.61 -17.80 13.01
N LEU A 45 -25.16 -18.39 11.95
CA LEU A 45 -24.54 -18.49 10.63
C LEU A 45 -24.52 -17.14 9.88
N SER A 46 -25.60 -16.37 9.92
CA SER A 46 -25.68 -15.05 9.28
C SER A 46 -24.61 -14.07 9.79
N LYS A 47 -24.30 -14.14 11.08
CA LYS A 47 -23.27 -13.34 11.76
C LYS A 47 -21.83 -13.71 11.37
N ILE A 48 -21.56 -14.88 10.78
CA ILE A 48 -20.20 -15.30 10.36
C ILE A 48 -19.62 -14.30 9.34
N ARG A 49 -20.41 -13.95 8.31
CA ARG A 49 -19.98 -13.03 7.25
C ARG A 49 -19.63 -11.64 7.81
N VAL A 50 -20.46 -11.14 8.72
CA VAL A 50 -20.27 -9.83 9.37
C VAL A 50 -18.99 -9.82 10.20
N VAL A 51 -18.78 -10.85 11.02
CA VAL A 51 -17.59 -10.96 11.87
C VAL A 51 -16.31 -11.08 11.02
N ARG A 52 -16.29 -11.90 9.96
CA ARG A 52 -15.14 -12.02 9.05
C ARG A 52 -14.78 -10.69 8.39
N LYS A 53 -15.78 -9.95 7.89
CA LYS A 53 -15.58 -8.62 7.32
C LYS A 53 -15.06 -7.62 8.35
N ASN A 54 -15.57 -7.66 9.58
CA ASN A 54 -15.08 -6.79 10.66
C ASN A 54 -13.63 -7.09 11.04
N ILE A 55 -13.25 -8.36 11.14
CA ILE A 55 -11.85 -8.77 11.39
C ILE A 55 -10.95 -8.27 10.27
N ALA A 56 -11.35 -8.47 9.01
CA ALA A 56 -10.60 -7.99 7.85
C ALA A 56 -10.41 -6.46 7.88
N ARG A 57 -11.47 -5.69 8.16
CA ARG A 57 -11.39 -4.22 8.27
C ARG A 57 -10.39 -3.77 9.32
N VAL A 58 -10.43 -4.35 10.53
CA VAL A 58 -9.50 -3.98 11.61
C VAL A 58 -8.05 -4.32 11.22
N LEU A 59 -7.80 -5.51 10.64
CA LEU A 59 -6.46 -5.88 10.17
C LEU A 59 -5.95 -4.95 9.06
N THR A 60 -6.83 -4.53 8.15
CA THR A 60 -6.48 -3.56 7.10
C THR A 60 -6.04 -2.22 7.69
N VAL A 61 -6.80 -1.67 8.66
CA VAL A 61 -6.45 -0.40 9.32
C VAL A 61 -5.12 -0.51 10.07
N ILE A 62 -4.90 -1.61 10.80
CA ILE A 62 -3.61 -1.87 11.45
C ILE A 62 -2.50 -1.87 10.41
N ASN A 63 -2.58 -2.70 9.37
CA ASN A 63 -1.54 -2.81 8.35
C ASN A 63 -1.26 -1.48 7.64
N GLN A 64 -2.29 -0.69 7.35
CA GLN A 64 -2.17 0.64 6.76
C GLN A 64 -1.38 1.58 7.66
N THR A 65 -1.76 1.68 8.94
CA THR A 65 -1.04 2.53 9.91
C THR A 65 0.42 2.08 10.08
N GLN A 66 0.69 0.76 10.16
CA GLN A 66 2.08 0.26 10.30
C GLN A 66 2.92 0.65 9.09
N LYS A 67 2.37 0.46 7.88
CA LYS A 67 3.07 0.80 6.65
C LYS A 67 3.29 2.30 6.51
N GLN A 68 2.35 3.13 6.96
CA GLN A 68 2.52 4.59 6.95
C GLN A 68 3.62 5.05 7.91
N GLU A 69 3.68 4.52 9.13
CA GLU A 69 4.76 4.82 10.08
C GLU A 69 6.12 4.36 9.55
N LEU A 70 6.21 3.17 8.96
CA LEU A 70 7.44 2.69 8.31
C LEU A 70 7.86 3.60 7.16
N ARG A 71 6.91 4.08 6.34
CA ARG A 71 7.21 5.05 5.27
C ARG A 71 7.73 6.37 5.83
N LYS A 72 7.20 6.86 6.95
CA LYS A 72 7.71 8.06 7.64
C LYS A 72 9.15 7.82 8.14
N PHE A 73 9.40 6.69 8.78
CA PHE A 73 10.72 6.33 9.32
C PHE A 73 11.80 6.15 8.24
N TYR A 74 11.46 5.57 7.09
CA TYR A 74 12.39 5.36 5.97
C TYR A 74 12.42 6.52 4.97
N LYS A 75 11.66 7.60 5.18
CA LYS A 75 11.66 8.77 4.30
C LYS A 75 13.06 9.40 4.28
N GLY A 76 13.59 9.65 3.08
CA GLY A 76 14.90 10.28 2.89
C GLY A 76 16.11 9.34 3.06
N LYS A 77 15.91 8.09 3.52
CA LYS A 77 17.02 7.12 3.59
C LYS A 77 17.34 6.61 2.18
N LYS A 78 18.64 6.47 1.87
CA LYS A 78 19.13 5.99 0.57
C LYS A 78 18.59 4.59 0.23
N TYR A 79 18.56 3.69 1.21
CA TYR A 79 18.13 2.31 1.01
C TYR A 79 16.78 2.05 1.66
N LEU A 80 15.82 1.64 0.83
CA LEU A 80 14.50 1.22 1.28
C LEU A 80 14.39 -0.32 1.28
N PRO A 81 13.69 -0.90 2.26
CA PRO A 81 13.23 -2.28 2.20
C PRO A 81 12.45 -2.56 0.92
N THR A 82 12.53 -3.78 0.40
CA THR A 82 11.90 -4.21 -0.87
C THR A 82 10.40 -3.91 -0.93
N ASP A 83 9.69 -4.05 0.19
CA ASP A 83 8.23 -3.85 0.29
C ASP A 83 7.78 -2.39 0.22
N LEU A 84 8.69 -1.45 0.50
CA LEU A 84 8.44 -0.01 0.47
C LEU A 84 8.87 0.63 -0.85
N ARG A 85 9.62 -0.09 -1.68
CA ARG A 85 10.01 0.38 -3.02
C ARG A 85 8.78 0.52 -3.92
N HIS A 86 8.86 1.41 -4.89
CA HIS A 86 7.78 1.58 -5.87
C HIS A 86 7.62 0.32 -6.73
N LYS A 87 6.36 -0.12 -6.88
CA LYS A 87 6.03 -1.29 -7.68
C LYS A 87 6.00 -0.90 -9.17
N LYS A 88 7.14 -1.08 -9.83
CA LYS A 88 7.33 -0.94 -11.30
C LYS A 88 7.70 -2.29 -11.91
N THR A 89 7.71 -2.40 -13.24
CA THR A 89 8.24 -3.60 -13.92
C THR A 89 9.76 -3.72 -13.70
N ARG A 90 10.30 -4.94 -13.84
CA ARG A 90 11.75 -5.19 -13.66
C ARG A 90 12.59 -4.39 -14.66
N ALA A 91 12.13 -4.28 -15.91
CA ALA A 91 12.79 -3.48 -16.95
C ALA A 91 12.91 -2.01 -16.53
N MET A 92 11.79 -1.39 -16.10
CA MET A 92 11.81 0.01 -15.65
C MET A 92 12.68 0.27 -14.42
N ARG A 93 12.86 -0.72 -13.53
CA ARG A 93 13.77 -0.59 -12.38
C ARG A 93 15.25 -0.67 -12.75
N ARG A 94 15.56 -1.28 -13.89
CA ARG A 94 16.94 -1.44 -14.40
C ARG A 94 17.35 -0.36 -15.40
N ALA A 95 16.38 0.38 -15.92
CA ALA A 95 16.63 1.53 -16.78
C ALA A 95 17.41 2.62 -16.01
N LEU A 96 18.15 3.43 -16.76
CA LEU A 96 18.86 4.60 -16.24
C LEU A 96 17.89 5.59 -15.58
N THR A 97 18.39 6.37 -14.63
CA THR A 97 17.63 7.49 -14.08
C THR A 97 17.44 8.58 -15.14
N THR A 98 16.40 9.40 -14.99
CA THR A 98 16.13 10.51 -15.93
C THR A 98 17.29 11.49 -16.01
N HIS A 99 17.97 11.73 -14.90
CA HIS A 99 19.16 12.56 -14.83
C HIS A 99 20.30 11.94 -15.67
N GLU A 100 20.66 10.68 -15.41
CA GLU A 100 21.71 9.98 -16.15
C GLU A 100 21.42 9.94 -17.66
N ALA A 101 20.17 9.66 -18.03
CA ALA A 101 19.75 9.65 -19.43
C ALA A 101 19.81 11.04 -20.09
N SER A 102 19.70 12.12 -19.31
CA SER A 102 19.78 13.50 -19.80
C SER A 102 21.20 14.04 -19.90
N LEU A 103 22.19 13.37 -19.29
CA LEU A 103 23.58 13.79 -19.31
C LEU A 103 24.09 13.80 -20.76
N LYS A 104 24.66 14.94 -21.16
CA LYS A 104 25.28 15.16 -22.47
C LYS A 104 26.72 15.55 -22.26
N SER A 105 27.61 15.12 -23.15
CA SER A 105 29.00 15.55 -23.10
C SER A 105 29.12 17.06 -23.36
N ALA A 106 30.18 17.70 -22.84
CA ALA A 106 30.44 19.11 -23.08
C ALA A 106 30.49 19.45 -24.58
N LYS A 107 31.07 18.55 -25.39
CA LYS A 107 31.10 18.64 -26.86
C LYS A 107 29.71 18.62 -27.48
N GLN A 108 28.83 17.72 -27.02
CA GLN A 108 27.46 17.63 -27.51
C GLN A 108 26.64 18.87 -27.12
N LEU A 109 26.82 19.39 -25.90
CA LEU A 109 26.17 20.63 -25.45
C LEU A 109 26.61 21.83 -26.29
N ALA A 110 27.91 21.99 -26.55
CA ALA A 110 28.43 23.05 -27.41
C ALA A 110 27.84 22.96 -28.83
N ARG A 111 27.79 21.76 -29.41
CA ARG A 111 27.18 21.53 -30.73
C ARG A 111 25.69 21.85 -30.74
N ALA A 112 24.94 21.42 -29.72
CA ALA A 112 23.51 21.68 -29.61
C ALA A 112 23.18 23.17 -29.45
N ARG A 113 24.02 23.94 -28.73
CA ARG A 113 23.89 25.40 -28.64
C ARG A 113 24.19 26.08 -29.97
N LYS A 114 25.26 25.65 -30.66
CA LYS A 114 25.70 26.25 -31.92
C LYS A 114 24.73 25.97 -33.07
N PHE A 115 24.21 24.73 -33.15
CA PHE A 115 23.38 24.26 -34.25
C PHE A 115 22.06 23.70 -33.74
N ALA A 116 21.23 24.59 -33.18
CA ALA A 116 19.86 24.24 -32.83
C ALA A 116 19.04 23.97 -34.11
N PRO A 117 18.25 22.88 -34.18
CA PRO A 117 17.37 22.64 -35.31
C PRO A 117 16.36 23.79 -35.39
N ARG A 118 16.37 24.50 -36.52
CA ARG A 118 15.46 25.62 -36.77
C ARG A 118 14.26 25.10 -37.53
N LYS A 119 13.07 25.58 -37.17
CA LYS A 119 11.86 25.35 -37.97
C LYS A 119 11.89 26.32 -39.15
N PHE A 120 11.92 25.79 -40.37
CA PHE A 120 11.87 26.59 -41.59
C PHE A 120 10.93 25.94 -42.60
N ALA A 121 10.49 26.72 -43.58
CA ALA A 121 9.72 26.25 -44.73
C ALA A 121 10.42 26.73 -46.00
N VAL A 122 10.26 25.97 -47.08
CA VAL A 122 10.75 26.35 -48.41
C VAL A 122 9.56 26.85 -49.22
N LYS A 123 9.77 27.94 -49.95
CA LYS A 123 8.76 28.46 -50.87
C LYS A 123 8.47 27.42 -51.96
N ALA A 124 7.21 27.26 -52.32
CA ALA A 124 6.80 26.43 -53.46
C ALA A 124 7.36 26.98 -54.77
#